data_AF-A0A942GRW4-F1
#
_entry.id   AF-A0A942GRW4-F1
#
_cell.length_a   1.000
_cell.length_b   1.000
_cell.length_c   1.000
_cell.angle_alpha   90.00
_cell.angle_beta   90.00
_cell.angle_gamma   90.00
#
_symmetry.space_group_name_H-M   'P 1'
#
loop_
_entity.id
_entity.type
_entity.pdbx_description
1 polymer ?
#
loop_
_entity_poly.entity_id
_entity_poly.type
_entity_poly.pdbx_seq_one_letter_code
_entity_poly.pdbx_strand_id
1 'polypeptide(L)'
;MLLASLAALAPMVALQSRDLDARPFPRVGMLWSPYNGPGALWDKAGNYALVLIGTDGLGLRFKANANADMATEIDAAGVAKAKATIAKFYKEHPDSQVIVETYFFEANEGTYPADSPWWFRDDKGQKVSFWKGCYNMATDNPGYIKHIAKRIDAIAEATEGKTGLYLDNLRFDDRAKKGWMELLGLLRKSRPDRFIMANAGWDSDGLAWVLPQLNGIMYEDSVHHTADGDQEKFYARVAHHDSLMRKPTRSMVEIFGKDSDVESAWRELVRTLLYTDAGFLYADSTFGHRHAWRKEWSPLLGKAVDGHRTPNGQAQTRRFANGMVAWNPSRVSVTLELGGVYRDQRTQATVKKVTLSPGQGAYLVKE
;
A
#
# COMPACT_ATOMS: atom_id res chain seq x y z
N MET A 1 -31.28 -18.99 40.13
CA MET A 1 -29.87 -18.59 39.98
C MET A 1 -29.30 -19.27 38.75
N LEU A 2 -29.32 -18.59 37.59
CA LEU A 2 -28.64 -19.05 36.37
C LEU A 2 -27.23 -18.46 36.37
N LEU A 3 -26.23 -19.33 36.40
CA LEU A 3 -24.81 -18.97 36.25
C LEU A 3 -24.56 -18.54 34.80
N ALA A 4 -24.33 -17.25 34.61
CA ALA A 4 -23.82 -16.71 33.35
C ALA A 4 -22.36 -17.16 33.17
N SER A 5 -22.12 -17.93 32.10
CA SER A 5 -20.77 -18.25 31.63
C SER A 5 -20.11 -16.98 31.11
N LEU A 6 -19.25 -16.37 31.93
CA LEU A 6 -18.28 -15.38 31.49
C LEU A 6 -17.24 -16.10 30.63
N ALA A 7 -17.43 -16.10 29.32
CA ALA A 7 -16.37 -16.39 28.39
C ALA A 7 -15.25 -15.38 28.62
N ALA A 8 -14.15 -15.84 29.20
CA ALA A 8 -12.95 -15.04 29.38
C ALA A 8 -12.48 -14.58 27.99
N LEU A 9 -12.62 -13.29 27.72
CA LEU A 9 -11.92 -12.63 26.62
C LEU A 9 -10.43 -12.86 26.88
N ALA A 10 -9.83 -13.78 26.14
CA ALA A 10 -8.38 -13.91 26.10
C ALA A 10 -7.81 -12.52 25.84
N PRO A 11 -6.78 -12.07 26.59
CA PRO A 11 -6.18 -10.78 26.34
C PRO A 11 -5.79 -10.74 24.87
N MET A 12 -6.39 -9.80 24.12
CA MET A 12 -5.91 -9.47 22.77
C MET A 12 -4.44 -9.18 22.94
N VAL A 13 -3.59 -10.11 22.46
CA VAL A 13 -2.16 -9.87 22.34
C VAL A 13 -2.09 -8.60 21.51
N ALA A 14 -1.74 -7.49 22.16
CA ALA A 14 -1.44 -6.25 21.48
C ALA A 14 -0.48 -6.66 20.37
N LEU A 15 -0.79 -6.29 19.11
CA LEU A 15 0.18 -6.44 18.02
C LEU A 15 1.50 -5.98 18.64
N GLN A 16 2.52 -6.84 18.66
CA GLN A 16 3.88 -6.32 18.78
C GLN A 16 3.95 -5.29 17.67
N SER A 17 3.89 -4.02 18.04
CA SER A 17 3.90 -2.90 17.12
C SER A 17 5.25 -3.01 16.44
N ARG A 18 5.27 -3.68 15.28
CA ARG A 18 6.48 -3.81 14.50
C ARG A 18 6.94 -2.40 14.23
N ASP A 19 8.22 -2.15 14.48
CA ASP A 19 8.83 -0.88 14.12
C ASP A 19 8.92 -0.86 12.60
N LEU A 20 7.81 -0.48 11.94
CA LEU A 20 7.78 -0.31 10.49
C LEU A 20 8.80 0.75 10.07
N ASP A 21 9.18 1.64 10.99
CA ASP A 21 10.22 2.64 10.77
C ASP A 21 11.65 2.12 10.86
N ALA A 22 11.84 0.85 11.24
CA ALA A 22 13.14 0.17 11.18
C ALA A 22 13.61 -0.04 9.74
N ARG A 23 12.69 -0.25 8.78
CA ARG A 23 13.04 -0.47 7.37
C ARG A 23 13.69 0.79 6.78
N PRO A 24 14.94 0.71 6.28
CA PRO A 24 15.62 1.85 5.68
C PRO A 24 15.00 2.25 4.34
N PHE A 25 15.29 3.49 3.92
CA PHE A 25 14.92 3.96 2.58
C PHE A 25 15.89 3.43 1.51
N PRO A 26 15.41 3.21 0.27
CA PRO A 26 14.03 3.36 -0.19
C PRO A 26 13.16 2.20 0.30
N ARG A 27 11.93 2.53 0.68
CA ARG A 27 10.94 1.53 1.05
C ARG A 27 10.19 1.11 -0.21
N VAL A 28 10.59 0.00 -0.81
CA VAL A 28 9.93 -0.51 -2.03
C VAL A 28 8.75 -1.40 -1.68
N GLY A 29 7.63 -1.24 -2.38
CA GLY A 29 6.44 -2.09 -2.23
C GLY A 29 6.37 -3.19 -3.29
N MET A 30 5.70 -4.30 -2.98
CA MET A 30 5.28 -5.33 -3.94
C MET A 30 3.75 -5.33 -3.98
N LEU A 31 3.16 -4.90 -5.10
CA LEU A 31 1.70 -4.78 -5.27
C LEU A 31 1.20 -5.73 -6.35
N TRP A 32 0.19 -6.56 -6.02
CA TRP A 32 -0.51 -7.56 -6.85
C TRP A 32 0.33 -8.62 -7.58
N SER A 33 1.33 -8.22 -8.36
CA SER A 33 2.23 -9.13 -9.08
C SER A 33 3.53 -9.28 -8.31
N PRO A 34 4.01 -10.52 -8.06
CA PRO A 34 5.32 -10.71 -7.49
C PRO A 34 6.41 -10.33 -8.50
N TYR A 35 7.61 -10.03 -7.98
CA TYR A 35 8.82 -9.88 -8.79
C TYR A 35 8.98 -11.01 -9.81
N ASN A 36 9.12 -10.64 -11.08
CA ASN A 36 9.38 -11.54 -12.19
C ASN A 36 10.87 -11.97 -12.24
N GLY A 37 11.28 -12.77 -11.26
CA GLY A 37 12.60 -13.39 -11.20
C GLY A 37 12.59 -14.76 -10.53
N PRO A 38 13.72 -15.49 -10.59
CA PRO A 38 13.84 -16.83 -10.04
C PRO A 38 13.67 -16.86 -8.52
N GLY A 39 13.25 -18.01 -7.98
CA GLY A 39 13.10 -18.23 -6.54
C GLY A 39 11.65 -18.27 -6.06
N ALA A 40 11.47 -18.70 -4.80
CA ALA A 40 10.16 -18.78 -4.18
C ALA A 40 9.59 -17.39 -3.89
N LEU A 41 8.25 -17.27 -3.87
CA LEU A 41 7.54 -16.02 -3.60
C LEU A 41 8.05 -15.31 -2.33
N TRP A 42 8.12 -16.04 -1.22
CA TRP A 42 8.42 -15.47 0.09
C TRP A 42 9.87 -15.04 0.25
N ASP A 43 10.81 -15.72 -0.43
CA ASP A 43 12.21 -15.31 -0.46
C ASP A 43 12.35 -13.98 -1.21
N LYS A 44 11.60 -13.81 -2.31
CA LYS A 44 11.57 -12.55 -3.09
C LYS A 44 10.88 -11.42 -2.33
N ALA A 45 9.79 -11.73 -1.63
CA ALA A 45 9.00 -10.76 -0.88
C ALA A 45 9.81 -10.07 0.24
N GLY A 46 10.86 -10.73 0.77
CA GLY A 46 11.72 -10.18 1.81
C GLY A 46 12.50 -8.91 1.43
N ASN A 47 12.65 -8.63 0.13
CA ASN A 47 13.27 -7.40 -0.35
C ASN A 47 12.37 -6.18 -0.19
N TYR A 48 11.07 -6.37 0.00
CA TYR A 48 10.09 -5.30 0.03
C TYR A 48 9.73 -4.85 1.45
N ALA A 49 9.55 -3.55 1.61
CA ALA A 49 9.10 -2.93 2.85
C ALA A 49 7.61 -3.18 3.12
N LEU A 50 6.84 -3.35 2.05
CA LEU A 50 5.41 -3.63 2.05
C LEU A 50 5.12 -4.74 1.02
N VAL A 51 4.39 -5.76 1.43
CA VAL A 51 4.08 -6.94 0.61
C VAL A 51 2.57 -7.09 0.57
N LEU A 52 1.95 -6.73 -0.55
CA LEU A 52 0.54 -7.00 -0.82
C LEU A 52 0.40 -8.41 -1.40
N ILE A 53 -0.51 -9.19 -0.82
CA ILE A 53 -0.77 -10.56 -1.26
C ILE A 53 -2.27 -10.88 -1.17
N GLY A 54 -2.74 -11.75 -2.06
CA GLY A 54 -4.04 -12.39 -1.91
C GLY A 54 -4.07 -13.39 -0.76
N THR A 55 -5.27 -13.80 -0.36
CA THR A 55 -5.46 -14.82 0.69
C THR A 55 -4.78 -16.15 0.35
N ASP A 56 -4.81 -16.54 -0.91
CA ASP A 56 -4.21 -17.75 -1.45
C ASP A 56 -2.69 -17.78 -1.35
N GLY A 57 -2.01 -16.63 -1.50
CA GLY A 57 -0.56 -16.53 -1.34
C GLY A 57 -0.08 -16.85 0.08
N LEU A 58 -0.93 -16.63 1.09
CA LEU A 58 -0.72 -17.08 2.47
C LEU A 58 -1.17 -18.53 2.71
N GLY A 59 -1.82 -19.15 1.73
CA GLY A 59 -2.46 -20.45 1.87
C GLY A 59 -3.77 -20.40 2.67
N LEU A 60 -4.35 -19.22 2.88
CA LEU A 60 -5.67 -19.09 3.49
C LEU A 60 -6.72 -19.64 2.52
N ARG A 61 -7.66 -20.39 3.07
CA ARG A 61 -8.78 -20.95 2.32
C ARG A 61 -10.03 -20.82 3.16
N PHE A 62 -11.04 -20.15 2.63
CA PHE A 62 -12.34 -20.15 3.26
C PHE A 62 -12.96 -21.55 3.21
N LYS A 63 -13.77 -21.89 4.22
CA LYS A 63 -14.55 -23.13 4.23
C LYS A 63 -15.42 -23.19 2.98
N ALA A 64 -15.50 -24.38 2.37
CA ALA A 64 -16.27 -24.61 1.17
C ALA A 64 -17.73 -24.14 1.31
N ASN A 65 -18.21 -23.44 0.28
CA ASN A 65 -19.57 -22.95 0.17
C ASN A 65 -19.98 -23.03 -1.32
N ALA A 66 -21.26 -23.28 -1.59
CA ALA A 66 -21.80 -23.28 -2.96
C ALA A 66 -21.55 -21.93 -3.67
N ASN A 67 -21.53 -20.84 -2.91
CA ASN A 67 -21.15 -19.51 -3.35
C ASN A 67 -19.91 -19.09 -2.54
N ALA A 68 -18.73 -19.19 -3.13
CA ALA A 68 -17.45 -19.09 -2.42
C ALA A 68 -17.31 -17.84 -1.53
N ASP A 69 -17.88 -16.71 -1.96
CA ASP A 69 -17.79 -15.46 -1.21
C ASP A 69 -18.79 -15.33 -0.06
N MET A 70 -19.74 -16.27 0.08
CA MET A 70 -20.62 -16.39 1.26
C MET A 70 -19.91 -17.00 2.47
N ALA A 71 -18.74 -17.63 2.29
CA ALA A 71 -17.99 -18.20 3.39
C ALA A 71 -17.40 -17.08 4.28
N THR A 72 -17.49 -17.23 5.59
CA THR A 72 -16.95 -16.26 6.57
C THR A 72 -15.87 -16.84 7.48
N GLU A 73 -15.56 -18.13 7.33
CA GLU A 73 -14.60 -18.84 8.17
C GLU A 73 -13.48 -19.43 7.32
N ILE A 74 -12.25 -19.41 7.84
CA ILE A 74 -11.08 -20.06 7.23
C ILE A 74 -11.02 -21.51 7.71
N ASP A 75 -10.69 -22.45 6.81
CA ASP A 75 -10.50 -23.85 7.19
C ASP A 75 -9.24 -24.05 8.05
N ALA A 76 -9.24 -25.09 8.89
CA ALA A 76 -8.16 -25.30 9.87
C ALA A 76 -6.77 -25.48 9.23
N ALA A 77 -6.70 -26.09 8.04
CA ALA A 77 -5.45 -26.27 7.33
C ALA A 77 -4.92 -24.95 6.75
N GLY A 78 -5.82 -24.08 6.28
CA GLY A 78 -5.50 -22.72 5.84
C GLY A 78 -5.00 -21.86 6.99
N VAL A 79 -5.62 -21.95 8.17
CA VAL A 79 -5.13 -21.29 9.40
C VAL A 79 -3.72 -21.77 9.73
N ALA A 80 -3.50 -23.09 9.81
CA ALA A 80 -2.19 -23.65 10.13
C ALA A 80 -1.10 -23.21 9.14
N LYS A 81 -1.41 -23.23 7.84
CA LYS A 81 -0.49 -22.81 6.78
C LYS A 81 -0.16 -21.31 6.87
N ALA A 82 -1.17 -20.45 7.02
CA ALA A 82 -0.95 -19.01 7.11
C ALA A 82 -0.10 -18.63 8.34
N LYS A 83 -0.36 -19.24 9.50
CA LYS A 83 0.47 -19.03 10.70
C LYS A 83 1.93 -19.42 10.47
N ALA A 84 2.17 -20.59 9.89
CA ALA A 84 3.52 -21.06 9.60
C ALA A 84 4.25 -20.15 8.60
N THR A 85 3.58 -19.75 7.51
CA THR A 85 4.13 -18.84 6.51
C THR A 85 4.48 -17.48 7.11
N ILE A 86 3.56 -16.87 7.84
CA ILE A 86 3.78 -15.56 8.47
C ILE A 86 4.87 -15.60 9.53
N ALA A 87 4.90 -16.64 10.37
CA ALA A 87 5.93 -16.81 11.38
C ALA A 87 7.32 -16.97 10.76
N LYS A 88 7.44 -17.76 9.69
CA LYS A 88 8.70 -17.89 8.94
C LYS A 88 9.11 -16.55 8.34
N PHE A 89 8.20 -15.89 7.61
CA PHE A 89 8.50 -14.64 6.92
C PHE A 89 9.01 -13.56 7.88
N TYR A 90 8.33 -13.31 9.00
CA TYR A 90 8.77 -12.27 9.95
C TYR A 90 9.97 -12.67 10.81
N LYS A 91 10.32 -13.94 10.89
CA LYS A 91 11.60 -14.35 11.47
C LYS A 91 12.77 -13.88 10.60
N GLU A 92 12.59 -13.90 9.28
CA GLU A 92 13.61 -13.56 8.30
C GLU A 92 13.57 -12.07 7.91
N HIS A 93 12.38 -11.46 7.93
CA HIS A 93 12.13 -10.08 7.47
C HIS A 93 11.25 -9.31 8.47
N PRO A 94 11.75 -9.02 9.69
CA PRO A 94 10.96 -8.44 10.78
C PRO A 94 10.49 -6.99 10.52
N ASP A 95 11.13 -6.31 9.58
CA ASP A 95 10.89 -4.90 9.21
C ASP A 95 9.97 -4.72 7.98
N SER A 96 9.53 -5.83 7.38
CA SER A 96 8.52 -5.84 6.31
C SER A 96 7.10 -5.85 6.87
N GLN A 97 6.15 -5.31 6.11
CA GLN A 97 4.72 -5.36 6.42
C GLN A 97 3.97 -6.16 5.34
N VAL A 98 3.41 -7.32 5.72
CA VAL A 98 2.48 -8.06 4.84
C VAL A 98 1.08 -7.51 5.02
N ILE A 99 0.42 -7.15 3.92
CA ILE A 99 -0.99 -6.75 3.87
C ILE A 99 -1.75 -7.72 2.96
N VAL A 100 -2.98 -8.05 3.35
CA VAL A 100 -3.82 -8.99 2.62
C VAL A 100 -4.91 -8.23 1.91
N GLU A 101 -5.03 -8.44 0.60
CA GLU A 101 -6.10 -7.88 -0.20
C GLU A 101 -7.45 -8.54 0.15
N THR A 102 -8.49 -7.72 0.26
CA THR A 102 -9.86 -8.23 0.35
C THR A 102 -10.76 -7.40 -0.56
N TYR A 103 -11.27 -8.03 -1.61
CA TYR A 103 -12.27 -7.44 -2.48
C TYR A 103 -13.61 -7.30 -1.76
N PHE A 104 -14.24 -6.14 -1.92
CA PHE A 104 -15.58 -5.91 -1.38
C PHE A 104 -16.43 -4.91 -2.18
N PHE A 105 -15.89 -4.21 -3.18
CA PHE A 105 -16.68 -3.35 -4.05
C PHE A 105 -17.13 -4.08 -5.32
N GLU A 106 -16.54 -5.23 -5.61
CA GLU A 106 -16.84 -6.09 -6.75
C GLU A 106 -16.80 -7.56 -6.37
N ALA A 107 -17.47 -8.40 -7.16
CA ALA A 107 -17.37 -9.85 -7.05
C ALA A 107 -17.60 -10.54 -8.40
N ASN A 108 -16.92 -11.67 -8.60
CA ASN A 108 -17.09 -12.52 -9.77
C ASN A 108 -18.50 -13.12 -9.82
N GLU A 109 -18.97 -13.39 -11.02
CA GLU A 109 -20.24 -14.08 -11.22
C GLU A 109 -20.28 -15.44 -10.50
N GLY A 110 -21.35 -15.70 -9.77
CA GLY A 110 -21.57 -16.96 -9.07
C GLY A 110 -20.92 -17.07 -7.68
N THR A 111 -20.08 -16.11 -7.26
CA THR A 111 -19.51 -16.15 -5.90
C THR A 111 -20.50 -15.73 -4.82
N TYR A 112 -21.62 -15.12 -5.20
CA TYR A 112 -22.84 -14.92 -4.41
C TYR A 112 -24.06 -15.46 -5.18
N PRO A 113 -25.19 -15.76 -4.48
CA PRO A 113 -26.45 -16.12 -5.14
C PRO A 113 -26.88 -15.06 -6.16
N ALA A 114 -27.43 -15.48 -7.31
CA ALA A 114 -27.76 -14.58 -8.42
C ALA A 114 -28.79 -13.49 -8.06
N ASP A 115 -29.70 -13.81 -7.13
CA ASP A 115 -30.75 -12.95 -6.60
C ASP A 115 -30.35 -12.21 -5.30
N SER A 116 -29.09 -12.35 -4.86
CA SER A 116 -28.61 -11.71 -3.63
C SER A 116 -28.89 -10.19 -3.62
N PRO A 117 -29.38 -9.64 -2.50
CA PRO A 117 -29.57 -8.20 -2.35
C PRO A 117 -28.25 -7.42 -2.22
N TRP A 118 -27.11 -8.12 -2.27
CA TRP A 118 -25.78 -7.55 -2.17
C TRP A 118 -25.18 -7.17 -3.53
N TRP A 119 -25.80 -7.58 -4.63
CA TRP A 119 -25.44 -7.06 -5.95
C TRP A 119 -25.89 -5.61 -6.08
N PHE A 120 -25.00 -4.72 -6.54
CA PHE A 120 -25.40 -3.38 -6.92
C PHE A 120 -26.26 -3.45 -8.19
N ARG A 121 -27.40 -2.77 -8.15
CA ARG A 121 -28.36 -2.72 -9.25
C ARG A 121 -28.63 -1.28 -9.64
N ASP A 122 -28.79 -1.06 -10.94
CA ASP A 122 -29.24 0.22 -11.48
C ASP A 122 -30.75 0.43 -11.22
N ASP A 123 -31.27 1.57 -11.69
CA ASP A 123 -32.68 1.94 -11.52
C ASP A 123 -33.66 0.99 -12.24
N LYS A 124 -33.15 0.13 -13.14
CA LYS A 124 -33.91 -0.92 -13.84
C LYS A 124 -33.82 -2.27 -13.13
N GLY A 125 -33.16 -2.33 -11.97
CA GLY A 125 -32.94 -3.55 -11.20
C GLY A 125 -31.87 -4.48 -11.79
N GLN A 126 -31.09 -4.03 -12.79
CA GLN A 126 -30.07 -4.86 -13.44
C GLN A 126 -28.74 -4.77 -12.70
N LYS A 127 -28.03 -5.90 -12.58
CA LYS A 127 -26.66 -5.92 -12.01
C LYS A 127 -25.77 -5.01 -12.86
N VAL A 128 -24.99 -4.14 -12.22
CA VAL A 128 -24.03 -3.29 -12.94
C VAL A 128 -22.69 -4.01 -13.04
N SER A 129 -22.29 -4.35 -14.27
CA SER A 129 -20.98 -4.94 -14.55
C SER A 129 -19.87 -3.93 -14.23
N PHE A 130 -18.79 -4.43 -13.63
CA PHE A 130 -17.56 -3.67 -13.46
C PHE A 130 -16.58 -4.01 -14.59
N TRP A 131 -16.35 -5.30 -14.83
CA TRP A 131 -15.76 -5.83 -16.06
C TRP A 131 -16.40 -7.18 -16.40
N LYS A 132 -16.06 -7.77 -17.56
CA LYS A 132 -16.72 -8.98 -18.07
C LYS A 132 -16.61 -10.15 -17.07
N GLY A 133 -17.73 -10.51 -16.45
CA GLY A 133 -17.80 -11.60 -15.46
C GLY A 133 -17.64 -11.14 -14.01
N CYS A 134 -17.50 -9.84 -13.75
CA CYS A 134 -17.43 -9.24 -12.42
C CYS A 134 -18.44 -8.09 -12.30
N TYR A 135 -19.12 -8.00 -11.15
CA TYR A 135 -20.21 -7.06 -10.93
C TYR A 135 -19.96 -6.23 -9.68
N ASN A 136 -20.43 -4.98 -9.70
CA ASN A 136 -20.37 -4.10 -8.55
C ASN A 136 -21.23 -4.64 -7.39
N MET A 137 -20.73 -4.46 -6.18
CA MET A 137 -21.41 -4.83 -4.93
C MET A 137 -22.08 -3.60 -4.31
N ALA A 138 -23.23 -3.81 -3.67
CA ALA A 138 -23.96 -2.77 -2.95
C ALA A 138 -23.26 -2.48 -1.62
N THR A 139 -22.20 -1.65 -1.67
CA THR A 139 -21.34 -1.34 -0.51
C THR A 139 -22.05 -0.55 0.60
N ASP A 140 -23.24 -0.02 0.36
CA ASP A 140 -24.11 0.59 1.37
C ASP A 140 -25.09 -0.39 2.02
N ASN A 141 -25.13 -1.65 1.58
CA ASN A 141 -25.97 -2.66 2.17
C ASN A 141 -25.37 -3.09 3.53
N PRO A 142 -26.05 -2.84 4.67
CA PRO A 142 -25.47 -3.10 5.99
C PRO A 142 -25.29 -4.60 6.27
N GLY A 143 -26.08 -5.47 5.64
CA GLY A 143 -25.90 -6.92 5.73
C GLY A 143 -24.61 -7.37 5.03
N TYR A 144 -24.36 -6.81 3.84
CA TYR A 144 -23.16 -7.06 3.08
C TYR A 144 -21.90 -6.53 3.79
N ILE A 145 -21.92 -5.30 4.30
CA ILE A 145 -20.79 -4.72 5.03
C ILE A 145 -20.44 -5.53 6.29
N LYS A 146 -21.44 -6.00 7.05
CA LYS A 146 -21.20 -6.90 8.18
C LYS A 146 -20.61 -8.23 7.75
N HIS A 147 -21.03 -8.77 6.61
CA HIS A 147 -20.48 -10.00 6.04
C HIS A 147 -19.00 -9.85 5.66
N ILE A 148 -18.65 -8.76 4.97
CA ILE A 148 -17.27 -8.43 4.60
C ILE A 148 -16.40 -8.22 5.84
N ALA A 149 -16.90 -7.51 6.86
CA ALA A 149 -16.18 -7.34 8.12
C ALA A 149 -15.84 -8.67 8.78
N LYS A 150 -16.77 -9.64 8.79
CA LYS A 150 -16.53 -11.00 9.30
C LYS A 150 -15.45 -11.74 8.53
N ARG A 151 -15.46 -11.66 7.19
CA ARG A 151 -14.41 -12.28 6.35
C ARG A 151 -13.04 -11.71 6.65
N ILE A 152 -12.93 -10.39 6.79
CA ILE A 152 -11.68 -9.71 7.14
C ILE A 152 -11.21 -10.11 8.54
N ASP A 153 -12.12 -10.19 9.50
CA ASP A 153 -11.78 -10.62 10.86
C ASP A 153 -11.30 -12.08 10.90
N ALA A 154 -11.90 -12.98 10.12
CA ALA A 154 -11.45 -14.36 9.99
C ALA A 154 -10.02 -14.48 9.40
N ILE A 155 -9.68 -13.66 8.39
CA ILE A 155 -8.31 -13.56 7.87
C ILE A 155 -7.36 -13.12 8.97
N ALA A 156 -7.73 -12.07 9.70
CA ALA A 156 -6.91 -11.52 10.75
C ALA A 156 -6.77 -12.46 11.97
N GLU A 157 -7.76 -13.30 12.27
CA GLU A 157 -7.65 -14.38 13.27
C GLU A 157 -6.69 -15.48 12.79
N ALA A 158 -6.84 -15.90 11.54
CA ALA A 158 -5.99 -16.91 10.92
C ALA A 158 -4.51 -16.51 10.88
N THR A 159 -4.22 -15.21 10.77
CA THR A 159 -2.86 -14.65 10.78
C THR A 159 -2.42 -14.10 12.14
N GLU A 160 -3.21 -14.31 13.21
CA GLU A 160 -2.92 -13.82 14.57
C GLU A 160 -2.75 -12.28 14.63
N GLY A 161 -3.39 -11.56 13.73
CA GLY A 161 -3.28 -10.10 13.60
C GLY A 161 -1.94 -9.62 13.06
N LYS A 162 -1.06 -10.52 12.61
CA LYS A 162 0.28 -10.18 12.09
C LYS A 162 0.25 -9.70 10.63
N THR A 163 -0.91 -9.62 9.99
CA THR A 163 -1.07 -9.00 8.67
C THR A 163 -1.91 -7.74 8.77
N GLY A 164 -1.61 -6.77 7.90
CA GLY A 164 -2.52 -5.65 7.66
C GLY A 164 -3.59 -6.02 6.64
N LEU A 165 -4.50 -5.09 6.41
CA LEU A 165 -5.57 -5.18 5.43
C LEU A 165 -5.30 -4.20 4.30
N TYR A 166 -5.54 -4.65 3.06
CA TYR A 166 -5.62 -3.81 1.88
C TYR A 166 -7.03 -3.85 1.30
N LEU A 167 -7.62 -2.68 1.10
CA LEU A 167 -8.94 -2.51 0.49
C LEU A 167 -8.78 -1.73 -0.81
N ASP A 168 -9.07 -2.38 -1.92
CA ASP A 168 -8.89 -1.79 -3.24
C ASP A 168 -10.07 -0.87 -3.64
N ASN A 169 -9.81 0.05 -4.57
CA ASN A 169 -10.74 0.99 -5.20
C ASN A 169 -11.66 1.79 -4.25
N LEU A 170 -11.12 2.84 -3.62
CA LEU A 170 -11.94 3.88 -2.99
C LEU A 170 -12.93 4.47 -3.99
N ARG A 171 -14.16 4.72 -3.52
CA ARG A 171 -15.22 5.34 -4.30
C ARG A 171 -15.76 6.57 -3.59
N PHE A 172 -16.05 7.61 -4.36
CA PHE A 172 -16.26 8.96 -3.86
C PHE A 172 -17.73 9.41 -3.83
N ASP A 173 -18.65 8.60 -4.36
CA ASP A 173 -20.08 8.85 -4.22
C ASP A 173 -20.54 8.66 -2.76
N ASP A 174 -21.60 9.37 -2.36
CA ASP A 174 -22.04 9.41 -0.97
C ASP A 174 -22.47 8.04 -0.43
N ARG A 175 -23.05 7.21 -1.30
CA ARG A 175 -23.49 5.85 -0.97
C ARG A 175 -22.28 4.98 -0.63
N ALA A 176 -21.25 5.01 -1.47
CA ALA A 176 -20.01 4.27 -1.22
C ALA A 176 -19.25 4.82 0.01
N LYS A 177 -19.15 6.14 0.18
CA LYS A 177 -18.53 6.76 1.36
C LYS A 177 -19.14 6.26 2.66
N LYS A 178 -20.47 6.19 2.72
CA LYS A 178 -21.19 5.63 3.86
C LYS A 178 -20.79 4.16 4.11
N GLY A 179 -20.81 3.33 3.06
CA GLY A 179 -20.39 1.93 3.12
C GLY A 179 -18.95 1.74 3.64
N TRP A 180 -18.01 2.52 3.12
CA TRP A 180 -16.61 2.54 3.57
C TRP A 180 -16.49 2.90 5.05
N MET A 181 -17.16 3.97 5.48
CA MET A 181 -17.08 4.41 6.88
C MET A 181 -17.75 3.41 7.83
N GLU A 182 -18.84 2.76 7.44
CA GLU A 182 -19.45 1.68 8.21
C GLU A 182 -18.51 0.47 8.32
N LEU A 183 -17.90 0.03 7.21
CA LEU A 183 -16.94 -1.06 7.22
C LEU A 183 -15.75 -0.74 8.13
N LEU A 184 -15.09 0.40 7.92
CA LEU A 184 -13.94 0.82 8.72
C LEU A 184 -14.31 0.96 10.19
N GLY A 185 -15.50 1.48 10.51
CA GLY A 185 -16.02 1.54 11.88
C GLY A 185 -16.16 0.15 12.53
N LEU A 186 -16.68 -0.84 11.80
CA LEU A 186 -16.74 -2.23 12.28
C LEU A 186 -15.34 -2.81 12.52
N LEU A 187 -14.41 -2.63 11.57
CA LEU A 187 -13.05 -3.15 11.66
C LEU A 187 -12.26 -2.51 12.80
N ARG A 188 -12.43 -1.20 13.02
CA ARG A 188 -11.78 -0.48 14.14
C ARG A 188 -12.40 -0.84 15.48
N LYS A 189 -13.70 -1.15 15.52
CA LYS A 189 -14.34 -1.67 16.74
C LYS A 189 -13.82 -3.06 17.10
N SER A 190 -13.63 -3.95 16.12
CA SER A 190 -13.13 -5.31 16.40
C SER A 190 -11.63 -5.32 16.69
N ARG A 191 -10.83 -4.51 15.96
CA ARG A 191 -9.38 -4.38 16.14
C ARG A 191 -8.91 -2.93 15.94
N PRO A 192 -8.87 -2.11 17.00
CA PRO A 192 -8.54 -0.68 16.92
C PRO A 192 -7.21 -0.37 16.24
N ASP A 193 -6.21 -1.22 16.43
CA ASP A 193 -4.83 -1.01 15.99
C ASP A 193 -4.46 -1.76 14.70
N ARG A 194 -5.44 -2.38 14.02
CA ARG A 194 -5.19 -3.06 12.74
C ARG A 194 -4.58 -2.08 11.73
N PHE A 195 -3.51 -2.48 11.05
CA PHE A 195 -3.00 -1.72 9.92
C PHE A 195 -3.96 -1.85 8.73
N ILE A 196 -4.52 -0.73 8.25
CA ILE A 196 -5.45 -0.70 7.10
C ILE A 196 -4.91 0.26 6.06
N MET A 197 -4.78 -0.21 4.83
CA MET A 197 -4.41 0.58 3.67
C MET A 197 -5.51 0.49 2.62
N ALA A 198 -5.73 1.57 1.87
CA ALA A 198 -6.71 1.58 0.79
C ALA A 198 -6.10 2.11 -0.52
N ASN A 199 -6.55 1.59 -1.65
CA ASN A 199 -6.21 2.13 -2.97
C ASN A 199 -7.09 3.34 -3.29
N ALA A 200 -6.48 4.47 -3.64
CA ALA A 200 -7.19 5.63 -4.16
C ALA A 200 -7.24 5.65 -5.70
N GLY A 201 -6.66 4.65 -6.37
CA GLY A 201 -6.53 4.61 -7.81
C GLY A 201 -5.78 5.85 -8.29
N TRP A 202 -6.32 6.49 -9.32
CA TRP A 202 -5.78 7.71 -9.91
C TRP A 202 -6.13 8.98 -9.11
N ASP A 203 -7.02 8.87 -8.12
CA ASP A 203 -7.46 10.02 -7.34
C ASP A 203 -6.47 10.35 -6.21
N SER A 204 -6.13 11.63 -6.08
CA SER A 204 -5.28 12.15 -5.00
C SER A 204 -5.92 13.29 -4.22
N ASP A 205 -7.22 13.53 -4.41
CA ASP A 205 -7.98 14.62 -3.82
C ASP A 205 -9.22 14.09 -3.10
N GLY A 206 -9.82 14.91 -2.22
CA GLY A 206 -11.09 14.58 -1.58
C GLY A 206 -11.05 13.37 -0.63
N LEU A 207 -9.86 12.97 -0.15
CA LEU A 207 -9.67 11.81 0.73
C LEU A 207 -9.92 12.10 2.22
N ALA A 208 -10.03 13.37 2.62
CA ALA A 208 -10.07 13.79 4.03
C ALA A 208 -11.09 13.05 4.91
N TRP A 209 -12.21 12.61 4.34
CA TRP A 209 -13.26 11.88 5.05
C TRP A 209 -12.83 10.49 5.56
N VAL A 210 -11.89 9.83 4.87
CA VAL A 210 -11.46 8.45 5.19
C VAL A 210 -10.11 8.38 5.90
N LEU A 211 -9.23 9.35 5.68
CA LEU A 211 -7.84 9.34 6.18
C LEU A 211 -7.70 9.03 7.68
N PRO A 212 -8.53 9.57 8.60
CA PRO A 212 -8.41 9.28 10.03
C PRO A 212 -8.65 7.81 10.41
N GLN A 213 -9.18 7.00 9.49
CA GLN A 213 -9.45 5.58 9.69
C GLN A 213 -8.37 4.67 9.09
N LEU A 214 -7.44 5.23 8.31
CA LEU A 214 -6.43 4.48 7.55
C LEU A 214 -5.03 4.67 8.11
N ASN A 215 -4.15 3.72 7.80
CA ASN A 215 -2.72 3.76 8.07
C ASN A 215 -1.91 4.05 6.79
N GLY A 216 -2.52 3.96 5.62
CA GLY A 216 -1.83 4.24 4.36
C GLY A 216 -2.82 4.40 3.22
N ILE A 217 -2.40 5.14 2.21
CA ILE A 217 -3.03 5.17 0.88
C ILE A 217 -2.06 4.60 -0.13
N MET A 218 -2.59 3.81 -1.06
CA MET A 218 -1.90 3.47 -2.29
C MET A 218 -2.36 4.44 -3.37
N TYR A 219 -1.42 5.18 -3.94
CA TYR A 219 -1.63 6.09 -5.06
C TYR A 219 -1.17 5.38 -6.32
N GLU A 220 -2.13 4.93 -7.12
CA GLU A 220 -1.88 4.18 -8.34
C GLU A 220 -1.66 5.17 -9.49
N ASP A 221 -0.42 5.43 -9.88
CA ASP A 221 -0.06 6.34 -10.97
C ASP A 221 -0.74 7.73 -10.90
N SER A 222 -1.17 8.14 -9.71
CA SER A 222 -1.98 9.35 -9.52
C SER A 222 -1.17 10.60 -9.85
N VAL A 223 0.17 10.53 -9.78
CA VAL A 223 1.07 11.64 -10.17
C VAL A 223 0.87 12.05 -11.63
N HIS A 224 0.52 11.12 -12.52
CA HIS A 224 0.28 11.39 -13.94
C HIS A 224 -1.18 11.72 -14.25
N HIS A 225 -2.07 11.57 -13.27
CA HIS A 225 -3.52 11.75 -13.41
C HIS A 225 -4.07 12.87 -12.52
N THR A 226 -3.19 13.70 -11.96
CA THR A 226 -3.60 14.86 -11.14
C THR A 226 -4.52 15.81 -11.94
N ALA A 227 -5.61 16.25 -11.32
CA ALA A 227 -6.56 17.17 -11.97
C ALA A 227 -5.94 18.53 -12.32
N ASP A 228 -4.93 18.96 -11.55
CA ASP A 228 -4.19 20.21 -11.76
C ASP A 228 -2.97 20.07 -12.69
N GLY A 229 -2.63 18.85 -13.10
CA GLY A 229 -1.41 18.56 -13.88
C GLY A 229 -0.11 18.87 -13.12
N ASP A 230 -0.17 19.09 -11.81
CA ASP A 230 0.95 19.54 -10.99
C ASP A 230 1.46 18.39 -10.11
N GLN A 231 2.47 17.72 -10.65
CA GLN A 231 3.10 16.59 -9.99
C GLN A 231 3.78 16.98 -8.66
N GLU A 232 4.24 18.23 -8.51
CA GLU A 232 4.85 18.67 -7.25
C GLU A 232 3.78 18.80 -6.16
N LYS A 233 2.62 19.39 -6.50
CA LYS A 233 1.47 19.44 -5.59
C LYS A 233 0.96 18.05 -5.22
N PHE A 234 1.02 17.06 -6.12
CA PHE A 234 0.72 15.67 -5.76
C PHE A 234 1.56 15.19 -4.57
N TYR A 235 2.88 15.34 -4.61
CA TYR A 235 3.73 14.93 -3.48
C TYR A 235 3.45 15.72 -2.19
N ALA A 236 3.10 17.01 -2.32
CA ALA A 236 2.65 17.80 -1.17
C ALA A 236 1.34 17.25 -0.58
N ARG A 237 0.39 16.81 -1.42
CA ARG A 237 -0.85 16.15 -0.99
C ARG A 237 -0.57 14.82 -0.29
N VAL A 238 0.33 13.99 -0.82
CA VAL A 238 0.72 12.73 -0.18
C VAL A 238 1.26 12.97 1.24
N ALA A 239 2.20 13.91 1.40
CA ALA A 239 2.74 14.28 2.70
C ALA A 239 1.67 14.82 3.67
N HIS A 240 0.75 15.65 3.15
CA HIS A 240 -0.37 16.15 3.93
C HIS A 240 -1.31 15.00 4.37
N HIS A 241 -1.65 14.08 3.49
CA HIS A 241 -2.49 12.94 3.83
C HIS A 241 -1.88 12.07 4.92
N ASP A 242 -0.57 11.77 4.83
CA ASP A 242 0.15 10.99 5.85
C ASP A 242 0.10 11.65 7.25
N SER A 243 -0.05 12.97 7.33
CA SER A 243 -0.23 13.70 8.59
C SER A 243 -1.61 13.52 9.22
N LEU A 244 -2.62 13.18 8.42
CA LEU A 244 -4.02 12.98 8.85
C LEU A 244 -4.34 11.51 9.17
N MET A 245 -3.46 10.57 8.79
CA MET A 245 -3.65 9.14 8.97
C MET A 245 -3.25 8.64 10.35
N ARG A 246 -3.75 7.45 10.71
CA ARG A 246 -3.36 6.72 11.93
C ARG A 246 -1.91 6.26 11.83
N LYS A 247 -1.29 6.12 13.01
CA LYS A 247 0.06 5.56 13.15
C LYS A 247 0.01 4.04 13.40
N PRO A 248 1.03 3.27 12.96
CA PRO A 248 2.09 3.70 12.05
C PRO A 248 1.52 4.03 10.66
N THR A 249 2.13 5.01 9.97
CA THR A 249 1.71 5.42 8.62
C THR A 249 2.63 4.77 7.58
N ARG A 250 2.05 4.19 6.53
CA ARG A 250 2.80 3.62 5.40
C ARG A 250 1.94 3.71 4.13
N SER A 251 2.02 4.86 3.48
CA SER A 251 1.48 5.05 2.12
C SER A 251 2.45 4.49 1.07
N MET A 252 1.95 4.34 -0.16
CA MET A 252 2.72 3.89 -1.32
C MET A 252 2.39 4.77 -2.53
N VAL A 253 3.42 5.21 -3.24
CA VAL A 253 3.29 5.80 -4.57
C VAL A 253 3.70 4.74 -5.59
N GLU A 254 2.74 4.23 -6.35
CA GLU A 254 2.99 3.40 -7.52
C GLU A 254 3.02 4.29 -8.77
N ILE A 255 4.00 4.05 -9.63
CA ILE A 255 4.18 4.75 -10.90
C ILE A 255 4.12 3.74 -12.02
N PHE A 256 3.36 4.05 -13.06
CA PHE A 256 3.34 3.25 -14.27
C PHE A 256 4.28 3.80 -15.34
N GLY A 257 5.01 2.88 -15.98
CA GLY A 257 5.76 3.19 -17.17
C GLY A 257 6.50 1.97 -17.70
N LYS A 258 7.06 2.08 -18.91
CA LYS A 258 7.79 0.98 -19.52
C LYS A 258 8.98 0.58 -18.67
N ASP A 259 9.28 -0.71 -18.64
CA ASP A 259 10.43 -1.20 -17.87
C ASP A 259 11.76 -0.55 -18.30
N SER A 260 11.88 -0.21 -19.59
CA SER A 260 13.04 0.49 -20.17
C SER A 260 13.12 1.99 -19.85
N ASP A 261 12.08 2.60 -19.29
CA ASP A 261 12.10 4.02 -18.91
C ASP A 261 12.73 4.21 -17.53
N VAL A 262 14.05 4.07 -17.50
CA VAL A 262 14.88 4.24 -16.30
C VAL A 262 14.84 5.69 -15.80
N GLU A 263 14.69 6.65 -16.71
CA GLU A 263 14.69 8.09 -16.37
C GLU A 263 13.46 8.49 -15.56
N SER A 264 12.28 8.06 -15.99
CA SER A 264 11.05 8.30 -15.23
C SER A 264 11.05 7.58 -13.89
N ALA A 265 11.48 6.31 -13.85
CA ALA A 265 11.60 5.56 -12.60
C ALA A 265 12.55 6.24 -11.60
N TRP A 266 13.69 6.73 -12.08
CA TRP A 266 14.65 7.46 -11.26
C TRP A 266 14.09 8.78 -10.73
N ARG A 267 13.46 9.56 -11.61
CA ARG A 267 12.86 10.85 -11.29
C ARG A 267 11.84 10.70 -10.16
N GLU A 268 10.90 9.79 -10.31
CA GLU A 268 9.82 9.62 -9.33
C GLU A 268 10.30 8.97 -8.03
N LEU A 269 11.31 8.09 -8.08
CA LEU A 269 11.96 7.59 -6.86
C LEU A 269 12.55 8.74 -6.04
N VAL A 270 13.33 9.63 -6.68
CA VAL A 270 13.96 10.76 -6.00
C VAL A 270 12.92 11.73 -5.42
N ARG A 271 11.84 12.02 -6.16
CA ARG A 271 10.76 12.91 -5.67
C ARG A 271 10.01 12.29 -4.50
N THR A 272 9.68 11.00 -4.58
CA THR A 272 9.04 10.26 -3.47
C THR A 272 9.88 10.35 -2.20
N LEU A 273 11.19 10.10 -2.32
CA LEU A 273 12.14 10.17 -1.20
C LEU A 273 12.32 11.58 -0.64
N LEU A 274 12.33 12.61 -1.49
CA LEU A 274 12.53 13.99 -1.06
C LEU A 274 11.30 14.54 -0.32
N TYR A 275 10.11 14.25 -0.83
CA TYR A 275 8.88 14.94 -0.45
C TYR A 275 7.97 14.15 0.46
N THR A 276 8.20 12.85 0.66
CA THR A 276 7.30 12.00 1.47
C THR A 276 8.06 10.95 2.28
N ASP A 277 7.36 10.27 3.18
CA ASP A 277 7.83 9.04 3.83
C ASP A 277 7.13 7.78 3.29
N ALA A 278 6.37 7.94 2.21
CA ALA A 278 5.70 6.86 1.50
C ALA A 278 6.74 5.91 0.89
N GLY A 279 6.33 4.66 0.68
CA GLY A 279 7.10 3.76 -0.16
C GLY A 279 6.89 4.06 -1.65
N PHE A 280 7.71 3.42 -2.46
CA PHE A 280 7.75 3.61 -3.91
C PHE A 280 7.61 2.27 -4.64
N LEU A 281 6.90 2.26 -5.77
CA LEU A 281 6.92 1.17 -6.73
C LEU A 281 6.90 1.75 -8.14
N TYR A 282 7.69 1.18 -9.05
CA TYR A 282 7.59 1.45 -10.47
C TYR A 282 7.19 0.14 -11.18
N ALA A 283 6.01 0.14 -11.80
CA ALA A 283 5.40 -1.02 -12.43
C ALA A 283 5.24 -0.83 -13.95
N ASP A 284 5.32 -1.93 -14.68
CA ASP A 284 5.16 -1.98 -16.13
C ASP A 284 3.69 -2.16 -16.52
N SER A 285 3.07 -1.04 -16.89
CA SER A 285 1.68 -0.97 -17.34
C SER A 285 1.38 -1.81 -18.58
N THR A 286 2.38 -2.26 -19.34
CA THR A 286 2.17 -3.12 -20.51
C THR A 286 1.54 -4.46 -20.12
N PHE A 287 1.76 -4.92 -18.88
CA PHE A 287 1.28 -6.20 -18.37
C PHE A 287 0.59 -6.10 -16.99
N GLY A 288 0.01 -4.94 -16.67
CA GLY A 288 -0.63 -4.67 -15.38
C GLY A 288 0.37 -4.20 -14.32
N HIS A 289 0.31 -4.75 -13.10
CA HIS A 289 1.16 -4.34 -11.97
C HIS A 289 2.52 -5.07 -11.89
N ARG A 290 3.00 -5.61 -13.02
CA ARG A 290 4.26 -6.37 -13.03
C ARG A 290 5.44 -5.44 -12.78
N HIS A 291 6.43 -5.93 -12.05
CA HIS A 291 7.66 -5.19 -11.82
C HIS A 291 8.86 -6.12 -11.70
N ALA A 292 10.03 -5.57 -12.01
CA ALA A 292 11.32 -6.15 -11.73
C ALA A 292 11.98 -5.44 -10.54
N TRP A 293 12.78 -6.15 -9.73
CA TRP A 293 13.68 -5.47 -8.80
C TRP A 293 14.72 -4.67 -9.59
N ARG A 294 14.82 -3.38 -9.30
CA ARG A 294 15.72 -2.46 -9.99
C ARG A 294 17.00 -2.25 -9.17
N LYS A 295 18.15 -2.17 -9.83
CA LYS A 295 19.46 -2.01 -9.16
C LYS A 295 19.52 -0.72 -8.34
N GLU A 296 18.78 0.29 -8.76
CA GLU A 296 18.66 1.62 -8.15
C GLU A 296 17.99 1.57 -6.78
N TRP A 297 17.25 0.50 -6.47
CA TRP A 297 16.60 0.29 -5.18
C TRP A 297 17.51 -0.38 -4.13
N SER A 298 18.59 -1.01 -4.58
CA SER A 298 19.47 -1.80 -3.71
C SER A 298 20.30 -0.97 -2.73
N PRO A 299 20.87 0.20 -3.08
CA PRO A 299 21.63 0.99 -2.13
C PRO A 299 20.72 1.60 -1.06
N LEU A 300 20.90 1.26 0.22
CA LEU A 300 20.02 1.74 1.29
C LEU A 300 20.53 3.06 1.88
N LEU A 301 19.73 4.11 1.79
CA LEU A 301 19.99 5.44 2.39
C LEU A 301 19.90 5.44 3.92
N GLY A 302 19.28 4.43 4.52
CA GLY A 302 19.06 4.35 5.96
C GLY A 302 17.81 5.10 6.43
N LYS A 303 17.74 5.42 7.73
CA LYS A 303 16.65 6.25 8.29
C LYS A 303 16.80 7.71 7.83
N ALA A 304 15.67 8.39 7.65
CA ALA A 304 15.68 9.82 7.36
C ALA A 304 16.28 10.61 8.55
N VAL A 305 17.15 11.57 8.26
CA VAL A 305 17.74 12.49 9.25
C VAL A 305 16.97 13.80 9.24
N ASP A 306 16.59 14.25 8.05
CA ASP A 306 15.74 15.42 7.86
C ASP A 306 14.29 14.98 7.59
N GLY A 307 13.33 15.82 8.00
CA GLY A 307 11.95 15.71 7.55
C GLY A 307 11.84 15.85 6.02
N HIS A 308 10.73 15.36 5.46
CA HIS A 308 10.44 15.57 4.05
C HIS A 308 10.31 17.06 3.71
N ARG A 309 10.53 17.41 2.44
CA ARG A 309 10.45 18.79 1.97
C ARG A 309 9.05 19.13 1.46
N THR A 310 8.67 20.39 1.61
CA THR A 310 7.53 20.95 0.88
C THR A 310 8.05 21.50 -0.45
N PRO A 311 7.45 21.08 -1.59
CA PRO A 311 7.78 21.64 -2.88
C PRO A 311 7.64 23.16 -2.91
N ASN A 312 8.66 23.85 -3.42
CA ASN A 312 8.71 25.31 -3.47
C ASN A 312 9.29 25.86 -4.80
N GLY A 313 9.41 25.00 -5.82
CA GLY A 313 9.93 25.37 -7.14
C GLY A 313 11.46 25.57 -7.20
N GLN A 314 12.18 25.33 -6.10
CA GLN A 314 13.64 25.44 -6.04
C GLN A 314 14.29 24.08 -5.83
N ALA A 315 15.59 23.98 -6.16
CA ALA A 315 16.34 22.77 -5.90
C ALA A 315 16.46 22.52 -4.39
N GLN A 316 16.19 21.29 -3.96
CA GLN A 316 16.14 20.92 -2.54
C GLN A 316 16.86 19.58 -2.31
N THR A 317 17.30 19.37 -1.07
CA THR A 317 17.93 18.12 -0.63
C THR A 317 17.29 17.58 0.63
N ARG A 318 17.35 16.27 0.83
CA ARG A 318 16.97 15.60 2.09
C ARG A 318 18.02 14.57 2.47
N ARG A 319 18.46 14.62 3.73
CA ARG A 319 19.47 13.71 4.26
C ARG A 319 18.87 12.49 4.92
N PHE A 320 19.60 11.40 4.78
CA PHE A 320 19.39 10.12 5.44
C PHE A 320 20.71 9.69 6.10
N ALA A 321 20.66 8.65 6.94
CA ALA A 321 21.80 8.20 7.72
C ALA A 321 23.03 7.92 6.81
N ASN A 322 22.82 7.25 5.69
CA ASN A 322 23.85 6.77 4.78
C ASN A 322 23.87 7.51 3.43
N GLY A 323 23.17 8.64 3.30
CA GLY A 323 23.10 9.33 2.01
C GLY A 323 22.20 10.55 1.99
N MET A 324 21.89 11.01 0.80
CA MET A 324 20.96 12.09 0.54
C MET A 324 20.33 11.95 -0.84
N VAL A 325 19.19 12.61 -1.02
CA VAL A 325 18.60 12.83 -2.34
C VAL A 325 18.54 14.32 -2.63
N ALA A 326 18.62 14.67 -3.90
CA ALA A 326 18.51 16.04 -4.38
C ALA A 326 17.60 16.09 -5.61
N TRP A 327 16.77 17.12 -5.73
CA TRP A 327 15.84 17.31 -6.85
C TRP A 327 15.87 18.76 -7.31
N ASN A 328 15.81 18.99 -8.62
CA ASN A 328 15.69 20.32 -9.20
C ASN A 328 14.37 20.47 -9.99
N PRO A 329 13.29 20.99 -9.38
CA PRO A 329 12.04 21.30 -10.07
C PRO A 329 12.09 22.62 -10.87
N SER A 330 13.18 23.39 -10.76
CA SER A 330 13.27 24.71 -11.39
C SER A 330 13.53 24.62 -12.90
N ARG A 331 13.44 25.76 -13.59
CA ARG A 331 13.68 25.87 -15.04
C ARG A 331 15.14 26.12 -15.41
N VAL A 332 16.04 26.19 -14.43
CA VAL A 332 17.48 26.43 -14.66
C VAL A 332 18.30 25.33 -14.01
N SER A 333 19.50 25.08 -14.54
CA SER A 333 20.44 24.17 -13.90
C SER A 333 20.96 24.77 -12.59
N VAL A 334 21.13 23.92 -11.58
CA VAL A 334 21.63 24.32 -10.26
C VAL A 334 22.79 23.41 -9.86
N THR A 335 23.85 23.99 -9.29
CA THR A 335 24.92 23.24 -8.65
C THR A 335 24.74 23.28 -7.14
N LEU A 336 24.69 22.11 -6.52
CA LEU A 336 24.54 21.93 -5.08
C LEU A 336 25.86 21.43 -4.48
N GLU A 337 26.35 22.10 -3.45
CA GLU A 337 27.45 21.63 -2.61
C GLU A 337 26.91 20.62 -1.57
N LEU A 338 27.52 19.44 -1.46
CA LEU A 338 26.94 18.31 -0.71
C LEU A 338 27.41 18.23 0.75
N GLY A 339 28.39 19.04 1.14
CA GLY A 339 28.96 19.05 2.50
C GLY A 339 29.66 17.73 2.89
N GLY A 340 30.01 16.89 1.92
CA GLY A 340 30.62 15.58 2.11
C GLY A 340 30.99 14.94 0.77
N VAL A 341 31.55 13.73 0.84
CA VAL A 341 31.87 12.91 -0.34
C VAL A 341 30.77 11.87 -0.50
N TYR A 342 30.21 11.78 -1.70
CA TYR A 342 29.13 10.86 -2.01
C TYR A 342 29.42 10.15 -3.34
N ARG A 343 28.90 8.95 -3.51
CA ARG A 343 28.74 8.29 -4.80
C ARG A 343 27.35 8.54 -5.34
N ASP A 344 27.29 9.18 -6.50
CA ASP A 344 26.06 9.30 -7.27
C ASP A 344 25.69 7.94 -7.86
N GLN A 345 24.55 7.39 -7.46
CA GLN A 345 24.13 6.06 -7.87
C GLN A 345 23.75 5.99 -9.35
N ARG A 346 23.51 7.14 -10.02
CA ARG A 346 23.25 7.17 -11.46
C ARG A 346 24.53 7.13 -12.28
N THR A 347 25.48 8.01 -11.97
CA THR A 347 26.74 8.15 -12.73
C THR A 347 27.87 7.27 -12.20
N GLN A 348 27.71 6.73 -10.98
CA GLN A 348 28.74 6.04 -10.19
C GLN A 348 29.95 6.91 -9.84
N ALA A 349 29.89 8.22 -10.11
CA ALA A 349 30.96 9.15 -9.81
C ALA A 349 30.98 9.51 -8.32
N THR A 350 32.19 9.60 -7.77
CA THR A 350 32.43 10.18 -6.45
C THR A 350 32.45 11.70 -6.57
N VAL A 351 31.55 12.38 -5.87
CA VAL A 351 31.28 13.80 -6.01
C VAL A 351 31.22 14.51 -4.66
N LYS A 352 31.63 15.78 -4.64
CA LYS A 352 31.42 16.73 -3.53
C LYS A 352 30.38 17.80 -3.87
N LYS A 353 30.06 17.93 -5.16
CA LYS A 353 29.06 18.81 -5.73
C LYS A 353 28.31 18.09 -6.85
N VAL A 354 27.03 18.38 -7.03
CA VAL A 354 26.22 17.84 -8.13
C VAL A 354 25.58 18.98 -8.89
N THR A 355 25.63 18.94 -10.22
CA THR A 355 24.89 19.85 -11.08
C THR A 355 23.65 19.14 -11.61
N LEU A 356 22.47 19.69 -11.29
CA LEU A 356 21.19 19.15 -11.70
C LEU A 356 20.58 20.07 -12.76
N SER A 357 20.30 19.54 -13.94
CA SER A 357 19.47 20.23 -14.93
C SER A 357 18.01 20.29 -14.47
N PRO A 358 17.16 21.13 -15.11
CA PRO A 358 15.72 21.13 -14.85
C PRO A 358 15.12 19.72 -14.91
N GLY A 359 14.35 19.36 -13.88
CA GLY A 359 13.69 18.05 -13.78
C GLY A 359 14.64 16.88 -13.52
N GLN A 360 15.88 17.13 -13.10
CA GLN A 360 16.82 16.08 -12.70
C GLN A 360 16.89 15.89 -11.19
N GLY A 361 17.06 14.63 -10.80
CA GLY A 361 17.30 14.23 -9.42
C GLY A 361 18.58 13.42 -9.27
N ALA A 362 19.20 13.51 -8.10
CA ALA A 362 20.36 12.71 -7.71
C ALA A 362 20.05 11.87 -6.47
N TYR A 363 20.58 10.65 -6.49
CA TYR A 363 20.55 9.70 -5.40
C TYR A 363 22.00 9.45 -4.98
N LEU A 364 22.35 9.90 -3.78
CA LEU A 364 23.74 10.04 -3.36
C LEU A 364 23.97 9.20 -2.10
N VAL A 365 24.87 8.22 -2.17
CA VAL A 365 25.24 7.37 -1.02
C VAL A 365 26.58 7.86 -0.46
N LYS A 366 26.71 7.94 0.86
CA LYS A 366 27.96 8.33 1.51
C LYS A 366 29.05 7.30 1.22
N GLU A 367 30.26 7.79 0.94
CA GLU A 367 31.48 6.97 0.85
C GLU A 367 32.20 6.88 2.19
#